data_AF-A0A5C6DPM9-F1
#
_entry.id   AF-A0A5C6DPM9-F1
#
_cell.length_a   1.000
_cell.length_b   1.000
_cell.length_c   1.000
_cell.angle_alpha   90.00
_cell.angle_beta   90.00
_cell.angle_gamma   90.00
#
_symmetry.space_group_name_H-M   'P 1'
#
loop_
_entity.id
_entity.type
_entity.pdbx_description
1 polymer ?
#
loop_
_entity_poly.entity_id
_entity_poly.type
_entity_poly.pdbx_seq_one_letter_code
_entity_poly.pdbx_strand_id
1 'polypeptide(L)'
;MRTSVFCIGVITILASSPAPAQDPANRADRVVFQQGDGEVLIQIDDKPIATYVYEDSEIPRPYFAHVKSPSGTQVTRNFPPGKGDRQDHADMHPGIWLAFGDLDGEDFWRNKGRVVHEGFTESPTGGPRFGSFSQRKAYQRADGRVVCVEDFRCVIRVLEEGYLLQWDSTFSSPEGNRFYFGDQEEMGLGIRVATEIAELKSGQISDSEGRRGAKQVWSQPSKWCDYSGTIGDERIGMTILCHPDNFRESWMHARNYGVIAANPFGRQAMKKGPKSRIEVSGDAGLRLQYGILLHGPTSDLDAVYRRYVDLSGSQN
;
A
#
# COMPACT_ATOMS: atom_id res chain seq x y z
N MET A 1 -58.71 20.87 38.75
CA MET A 1 -58.85 19.95 37.61
C MET A 1 -57.78 20.29 36.58
N ARG A 2 -56.70 19.52 36.51
CA ARG A 2 -55.70 19.56 35.43
C ARG A 2 -55.46 18.11 35.03
N THR A 3 -55.91 17.75 33.85
CA THR A 3 -55.81 16.39 33.29
C THR A 3 -54.50 16.31 32.52
N SER A 4 -53.54 15.53 33.03
CA SER A 4 -52.32 15.21 32.29
C SER A 4 -52.57 14.02 31.37
N VAL A 5 -52.41 14.24 30.07
CA VAL A 5 -52.46 13.20 29.04
C VAL A 5 -51.06 12.59 28.93
N PHE A 6 -50.94 11.30 29.21
CA PHE A 6 -49.71 10.52 28.97
C PHE A 6 -49.76 9.97 27.53
N CYS A 7 -48.89 10.46 26.65
CA CYS A 7 -48.66 9.86 25.34
C CYS A 7 -47.69 8.68 25.49
N ILE A 8 -48.17 7.46 25.27
CA ILE A 8 -47.34 6.26 25.16
C ILE A 8 -46.75 6.24 23.74
N GLY A 9 -45.46 6.54 23.63
CA GLY A 9 -44.71 6.38 22.39
C GLY A 9 -44.39 4.90 22.16
N VAL A 10 -44.89 4.33 21.07
CA VAL A 10 -44.53 2.98 20.62
C VAL A 10 -43.16 3.06 19.95
N ILE A 11 -42.15 2.47 20.59
CA ILE A 11 -40.82 2.29 19.99
C ILE A 11 -40.87 1.02 19.13
N THR A 12 -40.88 1.19 17.81
CA THR A 12 -40.78 0.08 16.86
C THR A 12 -39.31 -0.32 16.75
N ILE A 13 -38.94 -1.45 17.37
CA ILE A 13 -37.62 -2.06 17.20
C ILE A 13 -37.64 -2.80 15.85
N LEU A 14 -37.02 -2.23 14.83
CA LEU A 14 -36.76 -2.91 13.57
C LEU A 14 -35.62 -3.92 13.80
N ALA A 15 -35.97 -5.20 13.87
CA ALA A 15 -34.98 -6.27 13.86
C ALA A 15 -34.33 -6.31 12.46
N SER A 16 -33.05 -5.92 12.38
CA SER A 16 -32.25 -6.12 11.17
C SER A 16 -31.92 -7.60 11.03
N SER A 17 -32.58 -8.28 10.09
CA SER A 17 -32.20 -9.64 9.71
C SER A 17 -30.79 -9.66 9.13
N PRO A 18 -29.92 -10.62 9.49
CA PRO A 18 -28.64 -10.78 8.84
C PRO A 18 -28.86 -11.09 7.36
N ALA A 19 -28.11 -10.43 6.47
CA ALA A 19 -28.13 -10.72 5.05
C ALA A 19 -27.75 -12.20 4.83
N PRO A 20 -28.45 -12.93 3.94
CA PRO A 20 -28.10 -14.31 3.63
C PRO A 20 -26.67 -14.38 3.08
N ALA A 21 -25.89 -15.34 3.58
CA ALA A 21 -24.56 -15.62 3.05
C ALA A 21 -24.68 -16.01 1.57
N GLN A 22 -23.96 -15.31 0.69
CA GLN A 22 -23.94 -15.63 -0.73
C GLN A 22 -23.26 -16.99 -0.96
N ASP A 23 -23.85 -17.77 -1.88
CA ASP A 23 -23.30 -19.05 -2.35
C ASP A 23 -21.88 -18.84 -2.92
N PRO A 24 -20.84 -19.54 -2.43
CA PRO A 24 -19.48 -19.41 -2.96
C PRO A 24 -19.38 -19.70 -4.46
N ALA A 25 -20.32 -20.43 -5.06
CA ALA A 25 -20.35 -20.70 -6.50
C ALA A 25 -20.81 -19.51 -7.36
N ASN A 26 -21.27 -18.40 -6.76
CA ASN A 26 -21.82 -17.24 -7.48
C ASN A 26 -21.11 -15.92 -7.14
N ARG A 27 -19.86 -15.99 -6.66
CA ARG A 27 -19.03 -14.80 -6.44
C ARG A 27 -18.63 -14.20 -7.79
N ALA A 28 -19.05 -12.96 -8.02
CA ALA A 28 -18.63 -12.21 -9.20
C ALA A 28 -17.19 -11.68 -9.06
N ASP A 29 -16.58 -11.83 -7.86
CA ASP A 29 -15.29 -11.26 -7.49
C ASP A 29 -15.23 -9.78 -7.88
N ARG A 30 -16.35 -9.09 -7.67
CA ARG A 30 -16.56 -7.78 -8.25
C ARG A 30 -15.85 -6.73 -7.41
N VAL A 31 -14.91 -6.03 -8.04
CA VAL A 31 -14.25 -4.88 -7.43
C VAL A 31 -15.20 -3.69 -7.47
N VAL A 32 -15.34 -2.99 -6.35
CA VAL A 32 -16.15 -1.78 -6.20
C VAL A 32 -15.32 -0.72 -5.47
N PHE A 33 -15.46 0.53 -5.89
CA PHE A 33 -14.89 1.69 -5.23
C PHE A 33 -16.03 2.58 -4.72
N GLN A 34 -15.97 2.96 -3.45
CA GLN A 34 -16.87 3.95 -2.85
C GLN A 34 -16.02 5.15 -2.45
N GLN A 35 -16.14 6.25 -3.20
CA GLN A 35 -15.44 7.49 -2.90
C GLN A 35 -16.12 8.18 -1.71
N GLY A 36 -15.31 8.65 -0.77
CA GLY A 36 -15.69 9.53 0.32
C GLY A 36 -14.87 10.82 0.30
N ASP A 37 -14.99 11.61 1.35
CA ASP A 37 -14.20 12.83 1.51
C ASP A 37 -12.76 12.46 1.90
N GLY A 38 -11.80 12.64 0.98
CA GLY A 38 -10.38 12.39 1.24
C GLY A 38 -9.95 10.92 1.16
N GLU A 39 -10.87 10.00 0.83
CA GLU A 39 -10.59 8.57 0.78
C GLU A 39 -11.45 7.79 -0.24
N VAL A 40 -10.99 6.60 -0.59
CA VAL A 40 -11.73 5.63 -1.41
C VAL A 40 -11.75 4.29 -0.69
N LEU A 41 -12.95 3.84 -0.29
CA LEU A 41 -13.16 2.48 0.19
C LEU A 41 -13.16 1.51 -0.98
N ILE A 42 -12.36 0.45 -0.87
CA ILE A 42 -12.23 -0.60 -1.87
C ILE A 42 -12.92 -1.86 -1.33
N GLN A 43 -13.80 -2.44 -2.14
CA GLN A 43 -14.54 -3.65 -1.79
C GLN A 43 -14.42 -4.71 -2.88
N ILE A 44 -14.50 -5.97 -2.46
CA ILE A 44 -14.66 -7.13 -3.35
C ILE A 44 -15.84 -7.94 -2.82
N ASP A 45 -16.86 -8.14 -3.65
CA ASP A 45 -18.15 -8.77 -3.27
C ASP A 45 -18.70 -8.19 -1.96
N ASP A 46 -18.85 -6.86 -1.93
CA ASP A 46 -19.36 -6.05 -0.81
C ASP A 46 -18.52 -6.07 0.48
N LYS A 47 -17.39 -6.79 0.50
CA LYS A 47 -16.48 -6.83 1.66
C LYS A 47 -15.39 -5.77 1.52
N PRO A 48 -15.20 -4.87 2.52
CA PRO A 48 -14.06 -3.97 2.57
C PRO A 48 -12.73 -4.73 2.55
N ILE A 49 -11.84 -4.38 1.61
CA ILE A 49 -10.50 -4.96 1.52
C ILE A 49 -9.37 -3.97 1.81
N ALA A 50 -9.58 -2.67 1.56
CA ALA A 50 -8.65 -1.60 1.90
C ALA A 50 -9.36 -0.25 1.81
N THR A 51 -8.79 0.76 2.46
CA THR A 51 -9.13 2.17 2.24
C THR A 51 -7.92 2.88 1.66
N TYR A 52 -8.08 3.50 0.50
CA TYR A 52 -7.07 4.39 -0.05
C TYR A 52 -7.31 5.81 0.46
N VAL A 53 -6.44 6.30 1.33
CA VAL A 53 -6.55 7.65 1.90
C VAL A 53 -5.63 8.57 1.10
N TYR A 54 -6.17 9.68 0.61
CA TYR A 54 -5.42 10.69 -0.16
C TYR A 54 -5.45 12.08 0.47
N GLU A 55 -6.26 12.29 1.52
CA GLU A 55 -6.22 13.46 2.39
C GLU A 55 -6.24 13.03 3.87
N ASP A 56 -5.16 13.31 4.60
CA ASP A 56 -5.05 13.12 6.04
C ASP A 56 -4.15 14.23 6.62
N SER A 57 -4.58 14.84 7.73
CA SER A 57 -3.85 15.95 8.37
C SER A 57 -2.64 15.51 9.20
N GLU A 58 -2.65 14.30 9.74
CA GLU A 58 -1.54 13.71 10.51
C GLU A 58 -0.52 13.03 9.59
N ILE A 59 -1.00 12.44 8.49
CA ILE A 59 -0.20 11.75 7.49
C ILE A 59 -0.39 12.46 6.13
N PRO A 60 0.36 13.54 5.85
CA PRO A 60 0.14 14.40 4.68
C PRO A 60 0.70 13.78 3.39
N ARG A 61 0.41 12.50 3.12
CA ARG A 61 0.71 11.78 1.88
C ARG A 61 -0.28 10.63 1.68
N PRO A 62 -0.58 10.22 0.45
CA PRO A 62 -1.52 9.10 0.25
C PRO A 62 -0.97 7.72 0.62
N TYR A 63 -1.85 6.82 1.07
CA TYR A 63 -1.54 5.45 1.48
C TYR A 63 -2.76 4.54 1.41
N PHE A 64 -2.54 3.23 1.55
CA PHE A 64 -3.62 2.27 1.85
C PHE A 64 -3.58 1.88 3.32
N ALA A 65 -4.72 1.94 3.99
CA ALA A 65 -4.94 1.48 5.36
C ALA A 65 -6.00 0.37 5.40
N HIS A 66 -6.12 -0.28 6.57
CA HIS A 66 -7.12 -1.31 6.85
C HIS A 66 -7.14 -2.47 5.84
N VAL A 67 -5.95 -2.79 5.32
CA VAL A 67 -5.79 -3.77 4.25
C VAL A 67 -6.02 -5.17 4.80
N LYS A 68 -6.83 -5.96 4.11
CA LYS A 68 -7.25 -7.31 4.49
C LYS A 68 -6.88 -8.35 3.44
N SER A 69 -6.63 -9.57 3.91
CA SER A 69 -6.48 -10.75 3.06
C SER A 69 -7.84 -11.16 2.44
N PRO A 70 -7.85 -12.11 1.49
CA PRO A 70 -9.09 -12.65 0.90
C PRO A 70 -10.08 -13.27 1.90
N SER A 71 -9.62 -13.69 3.07
CA SER A 71 -10.51 -14.19 4.14
C SER A 71 -11.24 -13.07 4.88
N GLY A 72 -10.79 -11.81 4.73
CA GLY A 72 -11.26 -10.65 5.47
C GLY A 72 -10.43 -10.32 6.70
N THR A 73 -9.39 -11.10 7.03
CA THR A 73 -8.49 -10.82 8.15
C THR A 73 -7.57 -9.64 7.82
N GLN A 74 -7.46 -8.66 8.72
CA GLN A 74 -6.59 -7.50 8.49
C GLN A 74 -5.11 -7.92 8.51
N VAL A 75 -4.41 -7.65 7.40
CA VAL A 75 -3.00 -8.01 7.22
C VAL A 75 -2.05 -6.86 7.54
N THR A 76 -2.57 -5.63 7.58
CA THR A 76 -1.83 -4.45 8.04
C THR A 76 -2.00 -4.22 9.54
N ARG A 77 -1.01 -3.57 10.18
CA ARG A 77 -1.18 -3.05 11.55
C ARG A 77 -2.39 -2.12 11.57
N ASN A 78 -3.11 -2.07 12.69
CA ASN A 78 -4.19 -1.10 12.83
C ASN A 78 -3.66 0.33 12.61
N PHE A 79 -4.50 1.14 11.97
CA PHE A 79 -4.27 2.54 11.74
C PHE A 79 -5.50 3.34 12.20
N PRO A 80 -5.37 4.26 13.17
CA PRO A 80 -4.21 4.45 14.03
C PRO A 80 -3.88 3.17 14.85
N PRO A 81 -2.63 3.01 15.34
CA PRO A 81 -2.26 1.85 16.17
C PRO A 81 -3.15 1.71 17.40
N GLY A 82 -3.70 0.51 17.60
CA GLY A 82 -4.60 0.20 18.72
C GLY A 82 -3.90 -0.40 19.93
N LYS A 83 -4.70 -0.84 20.91
CA LYS A 83 -4.21 -1.61 22.06
C LYS A 83 -3.61 -2.93 21.57
N GLY A 84 -2.35 -3.19 21.92
CA GLY A 84 -1.61 -4.39 21.49
C GLY A 84 -0.67 -4.11 20.33
N ASP A 85 -0.88 -3.03 19.58
CA ASP A 85 0.06 -2.60 18.55
C ASP A 85 1.25 -1.86 19.15
N ARG A 86 2.38 -1.97 18.46
CA ARG A 86 3.50 -1.05 18.71
C ARG A 86 3.06 0.37 18.35
N GLN A 87 3.29 1.30 19.27
CA GLN A 87 2.94 2.72 19.12
C GLN A 87 3.99 3.53 18.34
N ASP A 88 5.01 2.85 17.80
CA ASP A 88 6.09 3.48 17.06
C ASP A 88 5.65 3.90 15.66
N HIS A 89 6.13 5.06 15.21
CA HIS A 89 5.96 5.51 13.83
C HIS A 89 4.49 5.50 13.38
N ALA A 90 3.58 5.93 14.26
CA ALA A 90 2.13 5.89 14.04
C ALA A 90 1.69 6.76 12.84
N ASP A 91 2.36 7.89 12.66
CA ASP A 91 2.20 8.88 11.59
C ASP A 91 3.02 8.56 10.31
N MET A 92 3.86 7.52 10.35
CA MET A 92 4.79 7.18 9.27
C MET A 92 4.54 5.82 8.63
N HIS A 93 3.92 4.86 9.33
CA HIS A 93 3.69 3.51 8.80
C HIS A 93 2.18 3.14 8.87
N PRO A 94 1.34 3.69 7.97
CA PRO A 94 -0.12 3.57 8.02
C PRO A 94 -0.70 2.29 7.40
N GLY A 95 0.13 1.48 6.73
CA GLY A 95 -0.32 0.29 6.02
C GLY A 95 0.57 0.01 4.82
N ILE A 96 0.18 0.50 3.64
CA ILE A 96 0.98 0.46 2.40
C ILE A 96 1.21 1.89 1.92
N TRP A 97 2.46 2.27 1.62
CA TRP A 97 2.78 3.62 1.15
C TRP A 97 3.99 3.64 0.23
N LEU A 98 4.10 4.68 -0.60
CA LEU A 98 5.32 5.04 -1.32
C LEU A 98 5.81 6.39 -0.76
N ALA A 99 7.03 6.44 -0.24
CA ALA A 99 7.59 7.69 0.28
C ALA A 99 9.12 7.72 0.13
N PHE A 100 9.69 8.91 0.25
CA PHE A 100 11.11 9.16 0.00
C PHE A 100 11.68 10.03 1.11
N GLY A 101 12.66 9.51 1.86
CA GLY A 101 13.40 10.26 2.87
C GLY A 101 14.37 11.31 2.34
N ASP A 102 14.64 11.31 1.02
CA ASP A 102 15.42 12.34 0.33
C ASP A 102 14.93 12.46 -1.13
N LEU A 103 14.02 13.41 -1.36
CA LEU A 103 13.55 13.83 -2.68
C LEU A 103 13.82 15.32 -2.84
N ASP A 104 14.83 15.65 -3.64
CA ASP A 104 15.40 16.98 -3.79
C ASP A 104 15.77 17.65 -2.44
N GLY A 105 16.27 16.84 -1.49
CA GLY A 105 16.64 17.26 -0.13
C GLY A 105 15.47 17.38 0.85
N GLU A 106 14.24 17.09 0.44
CA GLU A 106 13.06 17.08 1.32
C GLU A 106 12.72 15.64 1.77
N ASP A 107 12.23 15.48 3.00
CA ASP A 107 11.87 14.18 3.58
C ASP A 107 10.33 14.01 3.61
N PHE A 108 9.82 13.17 2.70
CA PHE A 108 8.40 12.80 2.63
C PHE A 108 8.07 11.53 3.42
N TRP A 109 9.08 10.77 3.87
CA TRP A 109 8.87 9.59 4.69
C TRP A 109 8.49 9.97 6.12
N ARG A 110 9.14 11.02 6.67
CA ARG A 110 8.93 11.55 8.02
C ARG A 110 8.04 12.80 8.05
N ASN A 111 7.22 12.98 7.02
CA ASN A 111 6.24 14.06 6.92
C ASN A 111 6.84 15.47 7.06
N LYS A 112 8.04 15.72 6.52
CA LYS A 112 8.61 17.08 6.46
C LYS A 112 8.09 17.83 5.24
N GLY A 113 7.96 17.12 4.11
CA GLY A 113 7.12 17.53 2.99
C GLY A 113 5.71 16.93 3.04
N ARG A 114 4.86 17.37 2.10
CA ARG A 114 3.50 16.84 1.90
C ARG A 114 3.29 16.38 0.46
N VAL A 115 2.53 15.31 0.26
CA VAL A 115 2.10 14.82 -1.05
C VAL A 115 0.62 15.12 -1.21
N VAL A 116 0.31 16.05 -2.09
CA VAL A 116 -1.02 16.62 -2.26
C VAL A 116 -1.74 15.91 -3.37
N HIS A 117 -2.93 15.38 -3.12
CA HIS A 117 -3.83 14.94 -4.18
C HIS A 117 -4.28 16.16 -5.01
N GLU A 118 -3.92 16.19 -6.30
CA GLU A 118 -4.40 17.25 -7.21
C GLU A 118 -5.73 16.88 -7.86
N GLY A 119 -6.03 15.58 -7.97
CA GLY A 119 -7.26 15.07 -8.52
C GLY A 119 -7.12 13.67 -9.12
N PHE A 120 -8.23 12.95 -9.24
CA PHE A 120 -8.31 11.74 -10.07
C PHE A 120 -8.23 12.10 -11.55
N THR A 121 -7.24 11.55 -12.26
CA THR A 121 -7.11 11.64 -13.71
C THR A 121 -7.96 10.58 -14.41
N GLU A 122 -8.23 9.46 -13.72
CA GLU A 122 -9.26 8.49 -14.07
C GLU A 122 -10.01 8.11 -12.80
N SER A 123 -11.33 8.33 -12.81
CA SER A 123 -12.17 8.04 -11.64
C SER A 123 -12.14 6.54 -11.28
N PRO A 124 -12.10 6.21 -9.97
CA PRO A 124 -12.26 4.85 -9.49
C PRO A 124 -13.41 4.10 -10.16
N THR A 125 -13.06 3.04 -10.89
CA THR A 125 -13.97 2.24 -11.69
C THR A 125 -13.73 0.76 -11.43
N GLY A 126 -14.77 0.06 -10.99
CA GLY A 126 -14.72 -1.36 -10.64
C GLY A 126 -15.48 -2.26 -11.62
N GLY A 127 -15.20 -3.55 -11.60
CA GLY A 127 -15.81 -4.56 -12.46
C GLY A 127 -15.51 -5.98 -11.99
N PRO A 128 -15.95 -7.00 -12.74
CA PRO A 128 -15.66 -8.40 -12.42
C PRO A 128 -14.14 -8.64 -12.38
N ARG A 129 -13.63 -9.08 -11.23
CA ARG A 129 -12.23 -9.43 -10.97
C ARG A 129 -11.18 -8.34 -11.17
N PHE A 130 -11.57 -7.13 -11.52
CA PHE A 130 -10.66 -6.03 -11.82
C PHE A 130 -11.30 -4.67 -11.51
N GLY A 131 -10.49 -3.73 -11.04
CA GLY A 131 -10.85 -2.32 -10.96
C GLY A 131 -9.61 -1.44 -10.90
N SER A 132 -9.74 -0.15 -11.20
CA SER A 132 -8.61 0.78 -11.20
C SER A 132 -9.02 2.22 -10.92
N PHE A 133 -8.04 3.03 -10.55
CA PHE A 133 -8.13 4.49 -10.55
C PHE A 133 -6.76 5.07 -10.89
N SER A 134 -6.77 6.30 -11.41
CA SER A 134 -5.56 7.07 -11.70
C SER A 134 -5.69 8.46 -11.08
N GLN A 135 -4.59 9.03 -10.60
CA GLN A 135 -4.57 10.36 -10.01
C GLN A 135 -3.25 11.06 -10.29
N ARG A 136 -3.27 12.38 -10.12
CA ARG A 136 -2.06 13.20 -10.04
C ARG A 136 -1.84 13.68 -8.61
N LYS A 137 -0.58 13.68 -8.18
CA LYS A 137 -0.14 14.17 -6.87
C LYS A 137 1.01 15.15 -7.00
N ALA A 138 1.06 16.18 -6.16
CA ALA A 138 2.19 17.11 -6.07
C ALA A 138 3.00 16.88 -4.80
N TYR A 139 4.31 16.71 -4.95
CA TYR A 139 5.26 16.64 -3.84
C TYR A 139 5.68 18.06 -3.47
N GLN A 140 5.20 18.57 -2.34
CA GLN A 140 5.47 19.92 -1.88
C GLN A 140 6.41 19.92 -0.67
N ARG A 141 7.35 20.84 -0.69
CA ARG A 141 8.22 21.18 0.43
C ARG A 141 7.41 21.77 1.59
N ALA A 142 8.03 21.89 2.75
CA ALA A 142 7.44 22.57 3.91
C ALA A 142 7.03 24.03 3.62
N ASP A 143 7.71 24.70 2.69
CA ASP A 143 7.40 26.07 2.26
C ASP A 143 6.35 26.15 1.13
N GLY A 144 5.78 25.02 0.72
CA GLY A 144 4.74 24.93 -0.31
C GLY A 144 5.25 24.84 -1.75
N ARG A 145 6.56 25.01 -2.01
CA ARG A 145 7.10 24.82 -3.37
C ARG A 145 7.02 23.37 -3.81
N VAL A 146 6.63 23.16 -5.07
CA VAL A 146 6.53 21.82 -5.68
C VAL A 146 7.93 21.34 -6.09
N VAL A 147 8.29 20.12 -5.68
CA VAL A 147 9.51 19.42 -6.11
C VAL A 147 9.27 18.69 -7.43
N CYS A 148 8.20 17.90 -7.48
CA CYS A 148 7.79 17.14 -8.65
C CYS A 148 6.30 16.79 -8.55
N VAL A 149 5.74 16.25 -9.63
CA VAL A 149 4.43 15.59 -9.63
C VAL A 149 4.59 14.10 -9.83
N GLU A 150 3.60 13.34 -9.39
CA GLU A 150 3.46 11.91 -9.61
C GLU A 150 2.12 11.62 -10.27
N ASP A 151 2.18 11.06 -11.48
CA ASP A 151 1.04 10.41 -12.11
C ASP A 151 1.01 8.95 -11.65
N PHE A 152 -0.02 8.60 -10.87
CA PHE A 152 -0.15 7.31 -10.21
C PHE A 152 -1.39 6.58 -10.72
N ARG A 153 -1.21 5.31 -11.12
CA ARG A 153 -2.28 4.37 -11.44
C ARG A 153 -2.24 3.19 -10.48
N CYS A 154 -3.39 2.91 -9.87
CA CYS A 154 -3.62 1.70 -9.10
C CYS A 154 -4.54 0.76 -9.85
N VAL A 155 -4.17 -0.51 -9.91
CA VAL A 155 -5.03 -1.58 -10.41
C VAL A 155 -5.21 -2.64 -9.33
N ILE A 156 -6.46 -3.00 -9.04
CA ILE A 156 -6.82 -4.12 -8.18
C ILE A 156 -7.25 -5.30 -9.05
N ARG A 157 -6.65 -6.47 -8.84
CA ARG A 157 -7.04 -7.73 -9.50
C ARG A 157 -7.35 -8.82 -8.50
N VAL A 158 -8.41 -9.57 -8.79
CA VAL A 158 -8.73 -10.81 -8.08
C VAL A 158 -8.09 -11.98 -8.81
N LEU A 159 -7.14 -12.60 -8.12
CA LEU A 159 -6.40 -13.79 -8.54
C LEU A 159 -6.81 -14.98 -7.67
N GLU A 160 -6.37 -16.18 -8.05
CA GLU A 160 -6.61 -17.38 -7.23
C GLU A 160 -5.78 -17.35 -5.94
N GLU A 161 -4.59 -16.75 -6.02
CA GLU A 161 -3.62 -16.63 -4.93
C GLU A 161 -3.98 -15.51 -3.94
N GLY A 162 -4.88 -14.61 -4.34
CA GLY A 162 -5.38 -13.51 -3.52
C GLY A 162 -5.65 -12.24 -4.31
N TYR A 163 -5.45 -11.09 -3.68
CA TYR A 163 -5.70 -9.79 -4.32
C TYR A 163 -4.37 -9.13 -4.69
N LEU A 164 -4.22 -8.77 -5.95
CA LEU A 164 -3.04 -8.08 -6.45
C LEU A 164 -3.33 -6.59 -6.63
N LEU A 165 -2.60 -5.76 -5.89
CA LEU A 165 -2.54 -4.31 -6.07
C LEU A 165 -1.34 -4.01 -6.96
N GLN A 166 -1.56 -3.56 -8.19
CA GLN A 166 -0.49 -3.04 -9.04
C GLN A 166 -0.38 -1.53 -8.82
N TRP A 167 0.86 -1.08 -8.66
CA TRP A 167 1.22 0.29 -8.38
C TRP A 167 2.12 0.79 -9.50
N ASP A 168 1.69 1.81 -10.23
CA ASP A 168 2.44 2.40 -11.34
C ASP A 168 2.52 3.91 -11.17
N SER A 169 3.73 4.41 -10.89
CA SER A 169 3.96 5.83 -10.59
C SER A 169 5.01 6.39 -11.53
N THR A 170 4.70 7.52 -12.18
CA THR A 170 5.68 8.28 -12.97
C THR A 170 5.90 9.66 -12.33
N PHE A 171 7.15 9.94 -11.99
CA PHE A 171 7.58 11.19 -11.36
C PHE A 171 8.17 12.13 -12.39
N SER A 172 7.64 13.33 -12.52
CA SER A 172 8.09 14.33 -13.50
C SER A 172 8.06 15.74 -12.91
N SER A 173 8.73 16.67 -13.59
CA SER A 173 8.73 18.09 -13.21
C SER A 173 7.76 18.86 -14.10
N PRO A 174 6.71 19.52 -13.56
CA PRO A 174 5.76 20.28 -14.38
C PRO A 174 6.41 21.41 -15.18
N GLU A 175 7.48 22.00 -14.66
CA GLU A 175 8.18 23.14 -15.25
C GLU A 175 9.45 22.74 -16.00
N GLY A 176 9.72 21.45 -16.16
CA GLY A 176 10.96 20.94 -16.76
C GLY A 176 12.22 21.11 -15.88
N ASN A 177 12.08 21.69 -14.69
CA ASN A 177 13.15 21.78 -13.69
C ASN A 177 13.70 20.40 -13.32
N ARG A 178 14.99 20.34 -12.99
CA ARG A 178 15.63 19.12 -12.50
C ARG A 178 15.31 18.91 -11.02
N PHE A 179 15.09 17.66 -10.65
CA PHE A 179 15.02 17.22 -9.26
C PHE A 179 15.77 15.88 -9.13
N TYR A 180 15.93 15.37 -7.90
CA TYR A 180 16.62 14.11 -7.69
C TYR A 180 16.04 13.27 -6.56
N PHE A 181 16.20 11.96 -6.66
CA PHE A 181 16.07 11.05 -5.52
C PHE A 181 17.46 10.80 -4.91
N GLY A 182 17.60 11.01 -3.62
CA GLY A 182 18.89 10.95 -2.93
C GLY A 182 19.29 9.57 -2.43
N ASP A 183 19.93 9.54 -1.25
CA ASP A 183 20.43 8.33 -0.63
C ASP A 183 20.00 8.25 0.84
N GLN A 184 18.93 7.48 1.07
CA GLN A 184 18.41 7.17 2.39
C GLN A 184 17.82 5.73 2.41
N GLU A 185 17.95 5.06 3.55
CA GLU A 185 17.35 3.78 3.92
C GLU A 185 15.82 3.80 3.86
N GLU A 186 15.18 4.84 4.43
CA GLU A 186 13.72 5.02 4.36
C GLU A 186 13.28 5.68 3.04
N MET A 187 13.29 4.89 1.96
CA MET A 187 12.80 5.28 0.65
C MET A 187 12.14 4.10 -0.05
N GLY A 188 11.14 4.37 -0.90
CA GLY A 188 10.48 3.39 -1.75
C GLY A 188 9.13 2.91 -1.21
N LEU A 189 8.67 1.78 -1.75
CA LEU A 189 7.35 1.21 -1.42
C LEU A 189 7.45 0.39 -0.13
N GLY A 190 6.76 0.83 0.92
CA GLY A 190 6.73 0.20 2.23
C GLY A 190 5.41 -0.47 2.56
N ILE A 191 5.48 -1.52 3.38
CA ILE A 191 4.33 -2.13 4.05
C ILE A 191 4.56 -2.23 5.56
N ARG A 192 3.48 -2.11 6.34
CA ARG A 192 3.43 -2.38 7.78
C ARG A 192 2.42 -3.48 8.06
N VAL A 193 2.92 -4.68 8.35
CA VAL A 193 2.07 -5.83 8.63
C VAL A 193 1.45 -5.78 10.04
N ALA A 194 0.37 -6.54 10.24
CA ALA A 194 -0.29 -6.72 11.53
C ALA A 194 0.70 -7.20 12.60
N THR A 195 0.47 -6.78 13.86
CA THR A 195 1.39 -7.06 14.96
C THR A 195 1.63 -8.56 15.16
N GLU A 196 0.59 -9.36 15.01
CA GLU A 196 0.60 -10.82 15.15
C GLU A 196 1.47 -11.50 14.10
N ILE A 197 1.53 -10.97 12.87
CA ILE A 197 2.33 -11.54 11.77
C ILE A 197 3.70 -10.89 11.62
N ALA A 198 4.12 -10.02 12.55
CA ALA A 198 5.51 -9.58 12.61
C ALA A 198 6.42 -10.76 13.03
N GLU A 199 7.69 -10.74 12.60
CA GLU A 199 8.68 -11.79 12.90
C GLU A 199 8.96 -11.93 14.40
N LEU A 200 8.78 -10.85 15.17
CA LEU A 200 8.81 -10.89 16.63
C LEU A 200 7.65 -11.70 17.27
N LYS A 201 6.69 -12.15 16.47
CA LYS A 201 5.50 -12.91 16.86
C LYS A 201 5.40 -14.21 16.05
N SER A 202 4.46 -14.36 15.13
CA SER A 202 4.28 -15.57 14.30
C SER A 202 4.87 -15.43 12.88
N GLY A 203 5.34 -14.24 12.54
CA GLY A 203 5.77 -13.86 11.20
C GLY A 203 7.08 -14.47 10.74
N GLN A 204 7.26 -14.45 9.43
CA GLN A 204 8.51 -14.74 8.76
C GLN A 204 8.63 -13.81 7.56
N ILE A 205 9.79 -13.18 7.40
CA ILE A 205 10.18 -12.52 6.16
C ILE A 205 10.89 -13.54 5.27
N SER A 206 10.56 -13.60 3.99
CA SER A 206 11.27 -14.38 2.97
C SER A 206 11.36 -13.64 1.65
N ASP A 207 12.30 -14.02 0.78
CA ASP A 207 12.52 -13.34 -0.49
C ASP A 207 12.86 -14.28 -1.65
N SER A 208 12.97 -13.72 -2.86
CA SER A 208 13.17 -14.48 -4.10
C SER A 208 14.51 -15.23 -4.18
N GLU A 209 15.46 -14.90 -3.31
CA GLU A 209 16.76 -15.56 -3.24
C GLU A 209 16.78 -16.66 -2.16
N GLY A 210 15.63 -16.99 -1.58
CA GLY A 210 15.47 -18.02 -0.56
C GLY A 210 15.95 -17.61 0.83
N ARG A 211 16.27 -16.34 1.06
CA ARG A 211 16.71 -15.84 2.37
C ARG A 211 15.52 -15.75 3.31
N ARG A 212 15.79 -15.89 4.62
CA ARG A 212 14.76 -15.84 5.65
C ARG A 212 15.14 -14.94 6.81
N GLY A 213 14.18 -14.13 7.20
CA GLY A 213 14.22 -13.25 8.36
C GLY A 213 14.85 -11.90 8.05
N ALA A 214 14.45 -10.88 8.81
CA ALA A 214 14.84 -9.49 8.60
C ALA A 214 16.36 -9.32 8.48
N LYS A 215 17.13 -10.07 9.29
CA LYS A 215 18.60 -9.99 9.29
C LYS A 215 19.24 -10.41 7.96
N GLN A 216 18.71 -11.45 7.31
CA GLN A 216 19.27 -11.95 6.05
C GLN A 216 18.77 -11.17 4.86
N VAL A 217 17.52 -10.70 4.92
CA VAL A 217 16.87 -9.96 3.84
C VAL A 217 17.28 -8.49 3.81
N TRP A 218 17.57 -7.87 4.96
CA TRP A 218 17.93 -6.46 5.03
C TRP A 218 19.10 -6.13 4.10
N SER A 219 18.98 -5.02 3.37
CA SER A 219 19.93 -4.54 2.37
C SER A 219 20.05 -5.41 1.12
N GLN A 220 19.43 -6.58 1.05
CA GLN A 220 19.61 -7.45 -0.12
C GLN A 220 18.66 -7.11 -1.28
N PRO A 221 19.12 -7.21 -2.55
CA PRO A 221 18.25 -7.07 -3.71
C PRO A 221 17.31 -8.27 -3.82
N SER A 222 16.06 -8.04 -4.20
CA SER A 222 15.11 -9.13 -4.40
C SER A 222 14.04 -8.76 -5.43
N LYS A 223 13.57 -9.75 -6.19
CA LYS A 223 12.45 -9.60 -7.14
C LYS A 223 11.11 -9.50 -6.40
N TRP A 224 11.00 -10.20 -5.28
CA TRP A 224 9.87 -10.11 -4.38
C TRP A 224 10.30 -10.31 -2.93
N CYS A 225 9.58 -9.71 -1.98
CA CYS A 225 9.80 -9.91 -0.57
C CYS A 225 8.46 -10.07 0.15
N ASP A 226 8.31 -11.22 0.80
CA ASP A 226 7.12 -11.61 1.53
C ASP A 226 7.27 -11.37 3.03
N TYR A 227 6.18 -10.93 3.66
CA TYR A 227 6.04 -10.88 5.11
C TYR A 227 4.71 -11.51 5.50
N SER A 228 4.79 -12.76 5.96
CA SER A 228 3.62 -13.57 6.27
C SER A 228 3.75 -14.31 7.60
N GLY A 229 2.62 -14.51 8.26
CA GLY A 229 2.52 -15.13 9.58
C GLY A 229 1.13 -15.68 9.81
N THR A 230 0.84 -16.03 11.06
CA THR A 230 -0.43 -16.63 11.46
C THR A 230 -1.22 -15.71 12.39
N ILE A 231 -2.51 -15.54 12.10
CA ILE A 231 -3.52 -14.94 12.98
C ILE A 231 -4.60 -15.98 13.24
N GLY A 232 -4.76 -16.42 14.49
CA GLY A 232 -5.60 -17.57 14.80
C GLY A 232 -5.06 -18.84 14.12
N ASP A 233 -5.89 -19.49 13.30
CA ASP A 233 -5.51 -20.67 12.51
C ASP A 233 -5.16 -20.33 11.04
N GLU A 234 -5.20 -19.04 10.67
CA GLU A 234 -5.01 -18.60 9.29
C GLU A 234 -3.60 -18.07 9.05
N ARG A 235 -2.91 -18.60 8.02
CA ARG A 235 -1.68 -17.99 7.52
C ARG A 235 -2.01 -16.94 6.46
N ILE A 236 -1.59 -15.69 6.69
CA ILE A 236 -1.81 -14.55 5.80
C ILE A 236 -0.53 -13.73 5.62
N GLY A 237 -0.46 -12.92 4.58
CA GLY A 237 0.68 -12.06 4.35
C GLY A 237 0.51 -11.02 3.24
N MET A 238 1.55 -10.22 3.11
CA MET A 238 1.73 -9.29 2.00
C MET A 238 3.09 -9.53 1.36
N THR A 239 3.10 -9.67 0.03
CA THR A 239 4.33 -9.77 -0.76
C THR A 239 4.49 -8.52 -1.63
N ILE A 240 5.61 -7.80 -1.48
CA ILE A 240 6.03 -6.76 -2.43
C ILE A 240 6.66 -7.44 -3.64
N LEU A 241 6.22 -7.09 -4.84
CA LEU A 241 6.73 -7.54 -6.14
C LEU A 241 7.39 -6.34 -6.83
N CYS A 242 8.67 -6.43 -7.17
CA CYS A 242 9.42 -5.35 -7.80
C CYS A 242 9.47 -5.55 -9.31
N HIS A 243 8.92 -4.62 -10.10
CA HIS A 243 8.97 -4.76 -11.56
C HIS A 243 10.42 -4.73 -12.07
N PRO A 244 10.79 -5.59 -13.05
CA PRO A 244 12.14 -5.61 -13.61
C PRO A 244 12.48 -4.34 -14.42
N ASP A 245 11.48 -3.61 -14.93
CA ASP A 245 11.70 -2.37 -15.70
C ASP A 245 11.94 -1.14 -14.80
N ASN A 246 11.88 -1.29 -13.48
CA ASN A 246 12.39 -0.25 -12.60
C ASN A 246 13.86 0.01 -12.92
N PHE A 247 14.28 1.27 -12.85
CA PHE A 247 15.67 1.67 -13.19
C PHE A 247 16.75 0.92 -12.37
N ARG A 248 16.36 0.29 -11.27
CA ARG A 248 17.22 -0.56 -10.42
C ARG A 248 16.39 -1.60 -9.67
N GLU A 249 16.99 -2.76 -9.44
CA GLU A 249 16.53 -3.69 -8.42
C GLU A 249 16.42 -3.01 -7.04
N SER A 250 15.35 -3.32 -6.32
CA SER A 250 15.14 -2.77 -4.99
C SER A 250 15.90 -3.58 -3.95
N TRP A 251 16.60 -2.88 -3.07
CA TRP A 251 17.14 -3.46 -1.84
C TRP A 251 16.07 -3.42 -0.75
N MET A 252 15.96 -4.50 0.03
CA MET A 252 14.91 -4.62 1.03
C MET A 252 15.30 -3.96 2.34
N HIS A 253 14.58 -2.91 2.74
CA HIS A 253 14.63 -2.35 4.09
C HIS A 253 13.76 -3.21 5.02
N ALA A 254 14.30 -4.34 5.47
CA ALA A 254 13.58 -5.30 6.31
C ALA A 254 13.77 -5.05 7.82
N ARG A 255 12.67 -5.18 8.57
CA ARG A 255 12.63 -5.07 10.03
C ARG A 255 11.72 -6.14 10.65
N ASN A 256 12.23 -6.82 11.67
CA ASN A 256 11.52 -7.91 12.36
C ASN A 256 10.27 -7.46 13.13
N TYR A 257 10.08 -6.16 13.33
CA TYR A 257 8.93 -5.57 14.02
C TYR A 257 7.77 -5.17 13.08
N GLY A 258 7.73 -5.73 11.88
CA GLY A 258 6.56 -5.63 11.00
C GLY A 258 6.69 -4.66 9.82
N VAL A 259 7.90 -4.25 9.42
CA VAL A 259 8.12 -3.35 8.26
C VAL A 259 9.04 -4.01 7.24
N ILE A 260 8.66 -3.93 5.97
CA ILE A 260 9.59 -4.07 4.84
C ILE A 260 9.35 -2.91 3.86
N ALA A 261 10.41 -2.44 3.19
CA ALA A 261 10.27 -1.53 2.06
C ALA A 261 11.23 -1.87 0.92
N ALA A 262 10.75 -1.74 -0.33
CA ALA A 262 11.53 -1.94 -1.53
C ALA A 262 12.20 -0.62 -1.95
N ASN A 263 13.50 -0.50 -1.70
CA ASN A 263 14.27 0.72 -1.89
C ASN A 263 15.24 0.59 -3.09
N PRO A 264 14.94 1.17 -4.27
CA PRO A 264 15.86 1.20 -5.40
C PRO A 264 16.86 2.39 -5.35
N PHE A 265 16.78 3.24 -4.33
CA PHE A 265 17.52 4.51 -4.27
C PHE A 265 18.78 4.42 -3.42
N GLY A 266 18.65 4.25 -2.10
CA GLY A 266 19.71 4.48 -1.10
C GLY A 266 20.90 3.52 -1.18
N ARG A 267 21.80 3.71 -2.13
CA ARG A 267 22.92 2.79 -2.39
C ARG A 267 23.89 2.72 -1.20
N GLN A 268 24.28 3.86 -0.65
CA GLN A 268 25.17 3.91 0.50
C GLN A 268 24.45 3.48 1.77
N ALA A 269 23.23 3.98 1.99
CA ALA A 269 22.40 3.60 3.13
C ALA A 269 22.17 2.08 3.19
N MET A 270 21.97 1.45 2.03
CA MET A 270 21.83 -0.01 1.88
C MET A 270 23.18 -0.73 1.78
N LYS A 271 24.32 -0.09 2.06
CA LYS A 271 25.67 -0.69 2.05
C LYS A 271 26.05 -1.36 0.72
N LYS A 272 25.61 -0.79 -0.41
CA LYS A 272 25.87 -1.30 -1.78
C LYS A 272 26.84 -0.42 -2.58
N GLY A 273 27.50 0.54 -1.94
CA GLY A 273 28.56 1.32 -2.54
C GLY A 273 28.49 2.81 -2.19
N PRO A 274 29.00 3.69 -3.07
CA PRO A 274 29.02 5.13 -2.82
C PRO A 274 27.60 5.74 -2.83
N LYS A 275 27.49 6.95 -2.26
CA LYS A 275 26.23 7.71 -2.19
C LYS A 275 25.60 7.84 -3.58
N SER A 276 24.34 7.44 -3.71
CA SER A 276 23.56 7.61 -4.93
C SER A 276 22.87 8.97 -5.01
N ARG A 277 22.61 9.38 -6.24
CA ARG A 277 21.77 10.54 -6.57
C ARG A 277 21.18 10.29 -7.95
N ILE A 278 19.86 10.13 -8.03
CA ILE A 278 19.15 9.80 -9.27
C ILE A 278 18.50 11.09 -9.77
N GLU A 279 19.14 11.71 -10.75
CA GLU A 279 18.65 12.93 -11.38
C GLU A 279 17.49 12.59 -12.32
N VAL A 280 16.43 13.40 -12.26
CA VAL A 280 15.28 13.32 -13.16
C VAL A 280 15.12 14.66 -13.87
N SER A 281 14.98 14.60 -15.20
CA SER A 281 14.86 15.78 -16.06
C SER A 281 13.96 15.49 -17.25
N GLY A 282 13.20 16.50 -17.68
CA GLY A 282 12.36 16.42 -18.87
C GLY A 282 11.10 15.57 -18.70
N ASP A 283 10.37 15.44 -19.81
CA ASP A 283 8.99 14.95 -19.83
C ASP A 283 8.86 13.43 -19.62
N ALA A 284 9.94 12.67 -19.86
CA ALA A 284 9.93 11.21 -19.70
C ALA A 284 9.79 10.76 -18.24
N GLY A 285 10.21 11.61 -17.28
CA GLY A 285 10.13 11.33 -15.85
C GLY A 285 10.91 10.09 -15.39
N LEU A 286 10.66 9.68 -14.15
CA LEU A 286 11.12 8.41 -13.59
C LEU A 286 9.90 7.55 -13.27
N ARG A 287 9.79 6.38 -13.89
CA ARG A 287 8.72 5.42 -13.61
C ARG A 287 9.16 4.40 -12.55
N LEU A 288 8.27 4.12 -11.62
CA LEU A 288 8.37 3.06 -10.62
C LEU A 288 7.12 2.18 -10.67
N GLN A 289 7.33 0.88 -10.81
CA GLN A 289 6.28 -0.12 -10.87
C GLN A 289 6.49 -1.18 -9.79
N TYR A 290 5.41 -1.50 -9.08
CA TYR A 290 5.39 -2.53 -8.06
C TYR A 290 4.06 -3.30 -8.09
N GLY A 291 4.07 -4.47 -7.49
CA GLY A 291 2.87 -5.22 -7.12
C GLY A 291 2.86 -5.46 -5.62
N ILE A 292 1.67 -5.59 -5.05
CA ILE A 292 1.48 -6.07 -3.69
C ILE A 292 0.43 -7.16 -3.74
N LEU A 293 0.86 -8.39 -3.43
CA LEU A 293 -0.06 -9.51 -3.26
C LEU A 293 -0.55 -9.53 -1.82
N LEU A 294 -1.86 -9.44 -1.62
CA LEU A 294 -2.54 -9.75 -0.36
C LEU A 294 -2.99 -11.20 -0.42
N HIS A 295 -2.44 -12.07 0.41
CA HIS A 295 -2.67 -13.51 0.28
C HIS A 295 -2.99 -14.19 1.61
N GLY A 296 -3.68 -15.34 1.50
CA GLY A 296 -3.75 -16.36 2.54
C GLY A 296 -2.57 -17.33 2.44
N PRO A 297 -2.79 -18.64 2.63
CA PRO A 297 -1.78 -19.65 2.32
C PRO A 297 -1.41 -19.60 0.82
N THR A 298 -0.16 -19.26 0.52
CA THR A 298 0.39 -19.27 -0.84
C THR A 298 1.63 -20.14 -0.89
N SER A 299 1.82 -20.87 -1.99
CA SER A 299 2.91 -21.85 -2.14
C SER A 299 3.90 -21.54 -3.25
N ASP A 300 3.57 -20.64 -4.21
CA ASP A 300 4.44 -20.33 -5.35
C ASP A 300 4.44 -18.83 -5.67
N LEU A 301 5.23 -18.07 -4.91
CA LEU A 301 5.41 -16.63 -5.14
C LEU A 301 6.17 -16.31 -6.43
N ASP A 302 6.96 -17.25 -6.97
CA ASP A 302 7.65 -17.08 -8.25
C ASP A 302 6.68 -17.15 -9.44
N ALA A 303 5.66 -18.00 -9.38
CA ALA A 303 4.57 -18.00 -10.34
C ALA A 303 3.77 -16.69 -10.27
N VAL A 304 3.43 -16.22 -9.07
CA VAL A 304 2.73 -14.94 -8.89
C VAL A 304 3.55 -13.77 -9.42
N TYR A 305 4.86 -13.74 -9.14
CA TYR A 305 5.77 -12.72 -9.65
C TYR A 305 5.78 -12.67 -11.18
N ARG A 306 5.92 -13.82 -11.86
CA ARG A 306 5.87 -13.90 -13.33
C ARG A 306 4.53 -13.38 -13.87
N ARG A 307 3.42 -13.81 -13.27
CA ARG A 307 2.08 -13.35 -13.62
C ARG A 307 1.92 -11.83 -13.45
N TYR A 308 2.46 -11.26 -12.37
CA TYR A 308 2.45 -9.82 -12.13
C TYR A 308 3.21 -9.06 -13.23
N VAL A 309 4.39 -9.52 -13.64
CA VAL A 309 5.17 -8.90 -14.72
C VAL A 309 4.38 -8.94 -16.04
N ASP A 310 3.81 -10.08 -16.40
CA ASP A 310 3.02 -10.23 -17.63
C ASP A 310 1.78 -9.29 -17.65
N LEU A 311 1.08 -9.19 -16.53
CA LEU A 311 -0.08 -8.32 -16.36
C LEU A 311 0.27 -6.83 -16.39
N SER A 312 1.52 -6.47 -16.06
CA SER A 312 2.01 -5.10 -16.03
C SER A 312 2.54 -4.64 -17.39
N GLY A 313 3.09 -5.57 -18.19
CA GLY A 313 3.54 -5.30 -19.57
C GLY A 313 2.40 -5.20 -20.60
N SER A 314 1.25 -5.81 -20.34
CA SER A 314 0.09 -5.82 -21.25
C SER A 314 -0.78 -4.54 -21.22
N GLN A 315 -0.27 -3.44 -20.63
CA GLN A 315 -1.00 -2.18 -20.41
C GLN A 315 -0.42 -0.99 -21.19
N ASN A 316 0.52 -1.24 -22.12
CA ASN A 316 1.01 -0.26 -23.10
C ASN A 316 0.32 -0.43 -24.45
#